data_AF-A0AAV2R4H2-F1
#
_entry.id   AF-A0AAV2R4H2-F1
#
_cell.length_a   1.000
_cell.length_b   1.000
_cell.length_c   1.000
_cell.angle_alpha   90.00
_cell.angle_beta   90.00
_cell.angle_gamma   90.00
#
_symmetry.space_group_name_H-M   'P 1'
#
loop_
_entity.id
_entity.type
_entity.pdbx_description
1 polymer ?
#
loop_
_entity_poly.entity_id
_entity_poly.type
_entity_poly.pdbx_seq_one_letter_code
_entity_poly.pdbx_strand_id
1 'polypeptide(L)'
;MVDYCVRQLTDLVVGKYRADNSEEDDDDDDQTEQQMLKDKKYNVSSVSPDEEVKREERRTALVLGARSVGILQLLATHRNKLALCTVRRLLSTHDVPQLLAQLLNDNPWKTTAPDGQPQFFDNGVWMPQEDMNRLTQNECQMLVTLHCLLLDRETVAFYELNSVRRGALLKLRPLLREEILNQ
;
A
#
# COMPACT_ATOMS: atom_id res chain seq x y z
N MET A 1 7.26 15.68 9.76
CA MET A 1 5.97 14.98 9.50
C MET A 1 5.91 14.44 8.08
N VAL A 2 6.05 15.27 7.03
CA VAL A 2 6.11 14.80 5.62
C VAL A 2 7.11 13.67 5.42
N ASP A 3 8.34 13.84 5.90
CA ASP A 3 9.41 12.83 5.80
C ASP A 3 9.03 11.48 6.40
N TYR A 4 8.34 11.51 7.55
CA TYR A 4 7.90 10.29 8.22
C TYR A 4 6.87 9.57 7.37
N CYS A 5 5.86 10.28 6.88
CA CYS A 5 4.83 9.71 6.01
C CYS A 5 5.44 9.11 4.74
N VAL A 6 6.34 9.86 4.08
CA VAL A 6 7.00 9.38 2.86
C VAL A 6 7.84 8.15 3.13
N ARG A 7 8.60 8.09 4.24
CA ARG A 7 9.38 6.92 4.61
C ARG A 7 8.50 5.68 4.81
N GLN A 8 7.39 5.82 5.56
CA GLN A 8 6.46 4.70 5.78
C GLN A 8 5.87 4.18 4.47
N LEU A 9 5.50 5.08 3.57
CA LEU A 9 4.98 4.72 2.24
C LEU A 9 6.05 4.09 1.35
N THR A 10 7.29 4.57 1.43
CA THR A 10 8.42 4.00 0.70
C THR A 10 8.73 2.58 1.17
N ASP A 11 8.70 2.33 2.49
CA ASP A 11 8.90 1.00 3.06
C ASP A 11 7.85 -0.01 2.53
N LEU A 12 6.61 0.44 2.28
CA LEU A 12 5.57 -0.37 1.65
C LEU A 12 5.84 -0.64 0.17
N VAL A 13 6.28 0.35 -0.60
CA VAL A 13 6.60 0.19 -2.04
C VAL A 13 7.79 -0.73 -2.25
N VAL A 14 8.83 -0.60 -1.43
CA VAL A 14 10.03 -1.46 -1.48
C VAL A 14 9.72 -2.89 -1.06
N GLY A 15 8.56 -3.12 -0.42
CA GLY A 15 8.11 -4.46 -0.05
C GLY A 15 8.77 -4.99 1.22
N LYS A 16 9.27 -4.13 2.10
CA LYS A 16 9.98 -4.49 3.35
C LYS A 16 9.18 -5.41 4.27
N TYR A 17 7.84 -5.38 4.15
CA TYR A 17 6.91 -6.16 4.96
C TYR A 17 6.09 -7.16 4.12
N ARG A 18 6.52 -7.52 2.91
CA ARG A 18 5.87 -8.60 2.16
C ARG A 18 6.14 -9.93 2.87
N ALA A 19 5.19 -10.85 2.77
CA ALA A 19 5.47 -12.23 3.17
C ALA A 19 6.47 -12.77 2.13
N ASP A 20 7.64 -13.22 2.58
CA ASP A 20 8.57 -13.96 1.73
C ASP A 20 7.88 -15.28 1.36
N ASN A 21 7.52 -15.40 0.08
CA ASN A 21 7.10 -16.68 -0.51
C ASN A 21 8.30 -17.43 -1.11
N SER A 22 9.52 -17.13 -0.65
CA SER A 22 10.76 -17.72 -1.14
C SER A 22 11.56 -18.25 0.04
N GLU A 23 11.29 -19.51 0.38
CA GLU A 23 12.20 -20.49 1.01
C GLU A 23 11.51 -21.86 0.88
N GLU A 24 11.29 -22.30 -0.36
CA GLU A 24 11.34 -23.72 -0.71
C GLU A 24 12.66 -23.89 -1.49
N ASP A 25 13.38 -24.98 -1.20
CA ASP A 25 14.69 -25.42 -1.72
C ASP A 25 15.92 -25.04 -0.88
N ASP A 26 16.24 -25.89 0.12
CA ASP A 26 17.45 -26.74 0.07
C ASP A 26 17.48 -27.76 1.23
N ASP A 27 17.36 -29.03 0.85
CA ASP A 27 17.99 -30.26 1.37
C ASP A 27 18.21 -30.47 2.89
N ASP A 28 17.46 -31.42 3.46
CA ASP A 28 18.06 -32.46 4.31
C ASP A 28 17.29 -33.78 4.15
N ASP A 29 17.95 -34.70 3.45
CA ASP A 29 17.58 -36.10 3.24
C ASP A 29 17.98 -36.89 4.49
N ASP A 30 17.02 -37.38 5.29
CA ASP A 30 17.19 -38.70 5.89
C ASP A 30 15.85 -39.39 6.18
N GLN A 31 15.77 -40.61 5.68
CA GLN A 31 14.60 -41.46 5.67
C GLN A 31 14.34 -42.03 7.06
N THR A 32 13.10 -42.00 7.56
CA THR A 32 12.48 -43.18 8.21
C THR A 32 10.96 -43.02 8.23
N GLU A 33 10.28 -43.63 7.26
CA GLU A 33 8.87 -43.97 7.36
C GLU A 33 8.68 -45.03 8.45
N GLN A 34 7.79 -44.77 9.41
CA GLN A 34 6.69 -45.63 9.87
C GLN A 34 6.32 -45.28 11.32
N GLN A 35 5.10 -44.77 11.52
CA GLN A 35 4.06 -45.42 12.34
C GLN A 35 3.06 -44.39 12.94
N MET A 36 1.97 -44.17 12.18
CA MET A 36 0.58 -44.19 12.64
C MET A 36 0.06 -43.22 13.72
N LEU A 37 -0.87 -42.37 13.28
CA LEU A 37 -2.24 -42.23 13.82
C LEU A 37 -2.44 -42.55 15.31
N LYS A 38 -2.26 -41.53 16.16
CA LYS A 38 -3.07 -41.27 17.36
C LYS A 38 -2.76 -39.86 17.85
N ASP A 39 -3.59 -38.90 17.44
CA ASP A 39 -4.31 -38.02 18.35
C ASP A 39 -4.89 -36.83 17.58
N LYS A 40 -6.07 -37.09 17.02
CA LYS A 40 -7.02 -36.11 16.52
C LYS A 40 -7.68 -35.41 17.71
N LYS A 41 -6.92 -34.64 18.50
CA LYS A 41 -7.40 -33.69 19.52
C LYS A 41 -6.20 -32.82 19.94
N TYR A 42 -6.34 -31.49 19.85
CA TYR A 42 -5.30 -30.44 19.95
C TYR A 42 -4.65 -30.01 18.63
N ASN A 43 -5.45 -29.47 17.70
CA ASN A 43 -4.93 -28.51 16.74
C ASN A 43 -4.95 -27.11 17.40
N VAL A 44 -3.97 -26.85 18.27
CA VAL A 44 -3.62 -25.50 18.71
C VAL A 44 -2.55 -25.01 17.72
N SER A 45 -3.01 -24.22 16.74
CA SER A 45 -2.25 -23.32 15.86
C SER A 45 -0.72 -23.45 15.90
N SER A 46 -0.14 -24.24 15.00
CA SER A 46 1.31 -24.38 14.79
C SER A 46 1.94 -23.20 14.04
N VAL A 47 1.49 -21.97 14.31
CA VAL A 47 2.14 -20.76 13.76
C VAL A 47 3.33 -20.44 14.64
N SER A 48 4.53 -20.35 14.04
CA SER A 48 5.75 -20.03 14.79
C SER A 48 5.64 -18.62 15.39
N PRO A 49 6.15 -18.36 16.61
CA PRO A 49 6.17 -17.01 17.18
C PRO A 49 6.76 -15.96 16.24
N ASP A 50 7.75 -16.33 15.43
CA ASP A 50 8.39 -15.42 14.46
C ASP A 50 7.46 -15.05 13.30
N GLU A 51 6.62 -15.98 12.84
CA GLU A 51 5.62 -15.74 11.79
C GLU A 51 4.51 -14.81 12.30
N GLU A 52 4.10 -14.99 13.55
CA GLU A 52 3.12 -14.12 14.21
C GLU A 52 3.64 -12.68 14.30
N VAL A 53 4.90 -12.50 14.72
CA VAL A 53 5.54 -11.18 14.80
C VAL A 53 5.59 -10.53 13.41
N LYS A 54 6.07 -11.24 12.39
CA LYS A 54 6.11 -10.73 11.01
C LYS A 54 4.72 -10.31 10.51
N ARG A 55 3.68 -11.08 10.86
CA ARG A 55 2.29 -10.76 10.49
C ARG A 55 1.80 -9.46 11.14
N GLU A 56 2.03 -9.29 12.43
CA GLU A 56 1.62 -8.08 13.15
C GLU A 56 2.47 -6.85 12.74
N GLU A 57 3.75 -7.03 12.42
CA GLU A 57 4.58 -5.98 11.83
C GLU A 57 4.02 -5.51 10.49
N ARG A 58 3.69 -6.45 9.60
CA ARG A 58 3.05 -6.14 8.30
C ARG A 58 1.73 -5.43 8.49
N ARG A 59 0.88 -5.92 9.39
CA ARG A 59 -0.40 -5.29 9.72
C ARG A 59 -0.20 -3.85 10.19
N THR A 60 0.75 -3.64 11.09
CA THR A 60 1.10 -2.31 11.60
C THR A 60 1.59 -1.40 10.49
N ALA A 61 2.45 -1.89 9.61
CA ALA A 61 2.95 -1.13 8.46
C ALA A 61 1.81 -0.69 7.52
N LEU A 62 0.83 -1.56 7.25
CA LEU A 62 -0.34 -1.21 6.44
C LEU A 62 -1.22 -0.15 7.10
N VAL A 63 -1.44 -0.24 8.41
CA VAL A 63 -2.18 0.79 9.18
C VAL A 63 -1.45 2.12 9.12
N LEU A 64 -0.14 2.14 9.44
CA LEU A 64 0.67 3.36 9.44
C LEU A 64 0.75 3.97 8.04
N GLY A 65 0.84 3.15 7.00
CA GLY A 65 0.78 3.59 5.61
C GLY A 65 -0.55 4.28 5.29
N ALA A 66 -1.69 3.66 5.61
CA ALA A 66 -3.01 4.25 5.37
C ALA A 66 -3.17 5.59 6.11
N ARG A 67 -2.73 5.67 7.37
CA ARG A 67 -2.72 6.94 8.12
C ARG A 67 -1.80 7.98 7.49
N SER A 68 -0.65 7.56 6.96
CA SER A 68 0.28 8.44 6.25
C SER A 68 -0.32 9.00 4.97
N VAL A 69 -1.06 8.20 4.19
CA VAL A 69 -1.83 8.67 3.03
C VAL A 69 -2.83 9.74 3.46
N GLY A 70 -3.63 9.50 4.51
CA GLY A 70 -4.58 10.48 5.02
C GLY A 70 -3.94 11.80 5.46
N ILE A 71 -2.76 11.75 6.11
CA ILE A 71 -2.01 12.95 6.47
C ILE A 71 -1.53 13.71 5.22
N LEU A 72 -1.00 13.00 4.22
CA LEU A 72 -0.57 13.63 2.97
C LEU A 72 -1.73 14.29 2.23
N GLN A 73 -2.90 13.64 2.20
CA GLN A 73 -4.12 14.21 1.64
C GLN A 73 -4.51 15.49 2.38
N LEU A 74 -4.50 15.48 3.71
CA LEU A 74 -4.83 16.65 4.53
C LEU A 74 -3.88 17.82 4.22
N LEU A 75 -2.58 17.55 4.14
CA LEU A 75 -1.57 18.54 3.79
C LEU A 75 -1.79 19.11 2.38
N ALA A 76 -2.07 18.26 1.39
CA ALA A 76 -2.32 18.68 0.02
C ALA A 76 -3.63 19.49 -0.11
N THR A 77 -4.67 19.10 0.62
CA THR A 77 -5.98 19.78 0.62
C THR A 77 -5.88 21.17 1.26
N HIS A 78 -5.10 21.32 2.33
CA HIS A 78 -4.92 22.60 3.02
C HIS A 78 -3.63 23.33 2.69
N ARG A 79 -2.99 22.99 1.56
CA ARG A 79 -1.70 23.54 1.12
C ARG A 79 -1.62 25.07 1.13
N ASN A 80 -2.72 25.77 0.83
CA ASN A 80 -2.78 27.24 0.80
C ASN A 80 -2.64 27.88 2.20
N LYS A 81 -2.81 27.07 3.27
CA LYS A 81 -2.63 27.48 4.67
C LYS A 81 -1.28 27.03 5.24
N LEU A 82 -0.47 26.32 4.45
CA LEU A 82 0.83 25.81 4.86
C LEU A 82 1.96 26.72 4.37
N ALA A 83 3.11 26.63 5.03
CA ALA A 83 4.31 27.26 4.53
C ALA A 83 4.71 26.69 3.17
N LEU A 84 5.20 27.56 2.27
CA LEU A 84 5.62 27.19 0.92
C LEU A 84 6.67 26.05 0.91
N CYS A 85 7.54 26.02 1.91
CA CYS A 85 8.52 24.95 2.08
C CYS A 85 7.87 23.56 2.19
N THR A 86 6.69 23.44 2.81
CA THR A 86 5.98 22.17 2.96
C THR A 86 5.51 21.66 1.59
N VAL A 87 4.94 22.54 0.78
CA VAL A 87 4.50 22.21 -0.58
C VAL A 87 5.68 21.79 -1.46
N ARG A 88 6.79 22.54 -1.39
CA ARG A 88 8.03 22.18 -2.10
C ARG A 88 8.60 20.85 -1.66
N ARG A 89 8.50 20.50 -0.38
CA ARG A 89 8.93 19.17 0.11
C ARG A 89 8.08 18.04 -0.46
N LEU A 90 6.76 18.22 -0.52
CA LEU A 90 5.85 17.23 -1.09
C LEU A 90 6.17 16.98 -2.58
N LEU A 91 6.41 18.05 -3.34
CA LEU A 91 6.56 17.96 -4.80
C LEU A 91 7.99 17.69 -5.27
N SER A 92 8.96 18.48 -4.78
CA SER A 92 10.32 18.48 -5.31
C SER A 92 11.29 17.64 -4.47
N THR A 93 11.13 17.60 -3.15
CA THR A 93 12.05 16.83 -2.28
C THR A 93 11.72 15.35 -2.25
N HIS A 94 10.44 15.01 -2.10
CA HIS A 94 10.01 13.62 -1.92
C HIS A 94 9.28 13.02 -3.12
N ASP A 95 8.97 13.84 -4.15
CA ASP A 95 8.21 13.41 -5.33
C ASP A 95 6.96 12.58 -4.95
N VAL A 96 6.17 13.13 -4.02
CA VAL A 96 4.95 12.47 -3.52
C VAL A 96 4.02 12.04 -4.66
N PRO A 97 3.82 12.83 -5.74
CA PRO A 97 2.98 12.37 -6.85
C PRO A 97 3.47 11.06 -7.48
N GLN A 98 4.79 10.90 -7.67
CA GLN A 98 5.35 9.67 -8.21
C GLN A 98 5.19 8.50 -7.23
N LEU A 99 5.43 8.73 -5.94
CA LEU A 99 5.27 7.71 -4.89
C LEU A 99 3.82 7.21 -4.81
N LEU A 100 2.84 8.11 -4.83
CA LEU A 100 1.43 7.76 -4.81
C LEU A 100 1.00 7.02 -6.08
N ALA A 101 1.55 7.38 -7.24
CA ALA A 101 1.29 6.66 -8.48
C ALA A 101 1.81 5.21 -8.43
N GLN A 102 2.98 4.97 -7.83
CA GLN A 102 3.50 3.63 -7.60
C GLN A 102 2.61 2.84 -6.63
N LEU A 103 2.23 3.44 -5.49
CA LEU A 103 1.35 2.81 -4.52
C LEU A 103 -0.03 2.46 -5.09
N LEU A 104 -0.61 3.31 -5.94
CA LEU A 104 -1.88 3.01 -6.61
C LEU A 104 -1.76 1.85 -7.60
N ASN A 105 -0.58 1.69 -8.23
CA ASN A 105 -0.32 0.58 -9.15
C ASN A 105 -0.09 -0.74 -8.41
N ASP A 106 0.70 -0.71 -7.34
CA ASP A 106 1.10 -1.93 -6.61
C ASP A 106 0.05 -2.33 -5.54
N ASN A 107 -0.70 -1.35 -5.05
CA ASN A 107 -1.74 -1.42 -4.03
C ASN A 107 -1.48 -2.44 -2.90
N PRO A 108 -0.61 -2.11 -1.92
CA PRO A 108 -0.26 -3.03 -0.83
C PRO A 108 -1.44 -3.35 0.11
N TRP A 109 -2.55 -2.61 0.00
CA TRP A 109 -3.78 -2.86 0.75
C TRP A 109 -4.75 -3.77 0.02
N LYS A 110 -4.40 -4.31 -1.16
CA LYS A 110 -5.17 -5.36 -1.84
C LYS A 110 -4.35 -6.64 -1.90
N THR A 111 -5.02 -7.78 -1.76
CA THR A 111 -4.41 -9.09 -1.87
C THR A 111 -5.46 -10.11 -2.30
N THR A 112 -5.01 -11.30 -2.67
CA THR A 112 -5.88 -12.48 -2.82
C THR A 112 -5.70 -13.36 -1.60
N ALA A 113 -6.80 -13.82 -1.01
CA ALA A 113 -6.78 -14.77 0.10
C ALA A 113 -6.39 -16.19 -0.37
N PRO A 114 -6.03 -17.11 0.55
CA PRO A 114 -5.67 -18.47 0.19
C PRO A 114 -6.77 -19.25 -0.57
N ASP A 115 -8.03 -18.86 -0.40
CA ASP A 115 -9.19 -19.42 -1.10
C ASP A 115 -9.42 -18.80 -2.49
N GLY A 116 -8.53 -17.91 -2.95
CA GLY A 116 -8.62 -17.22 -4.22
C GLY A 116 -9.52 -15.99 -4.23
N GLN A 117 -10.17 -15.65 -3.10
CA GLN A 117 -11.06 -14.50 -3.04
C GLN A 117 -10.27 -13.19 -2.90
N PRO A 118 -10.61 -12.13 -3.65
CA PRO A 118 -9.97 -10.84 -3.48
C PRO A 118 -10.35 -10.22 -2.13
N GLN A 119 -9.36 -9.60 -1.49
CA GLN A 119 -9.51 -8.91 -0.22
C GLN A 119 -8.80 -7.56 -0.24
N PHE A 120 -9.30 -6.64 0.58
CA PHE A 120 -8.66 -5.37 0.84
C PHE A 120 -8.51 -5.12 2.33
N PHE A 121 -7.49 -4.35 2.69
CA PHE A 121 -7.17 -4.01 4.06
C PHE A 121 -7.81 -2.67 4.42
N ASP A 122 -8.68 -2.68 5.43
CA ASP A 122 -9.27 -1.48 6.00
C ASP A 122 -9.22 -1.52 7.52
N ASN A 123 -8.90 -0.40 8.15
CA ASN A 123 -8.90 -0.21 9.60
C ASN A 123 -8.27 -1.36 10.42
N GLY A 124 -7.21 -1.98 9.91
CA GLY A 124 -6.50 -3.05 10.61
C GLY A 124 -7.02 -4.46 10.32
N VAL A 125 -7.98 -4.65 9.42
CA VAL A 125 -8.56 -5.95 9.09
C VAL A 125 -8.61 -6.16 7.58
N TRP A 126 -8.42 -7.41 7.15
CA TRP A 126 -8.67 -7.82 5.77
C TRP A 126 -10.14 -8.13 5.60
N MET A 127 -10.76 -7.54 4.58
CA MET A 127 -12.18 -7.69 4.27
C MET A 127 -12.34 -8.20 2.84
N PRO A 128 -13.35 -9.04 2.56
CA PRO A 128 -13.64 -9.49 1.20
C PRO A 128 -13.98 -8.31 0.30
N GLN A 129 -13.46 -8.33 -0.93
CA GLN A 129 -13.76 -7.32 -1.94
C GLN A 129 -14.77 -7.89 -2.95
N GLU A 130 -16.04 -7.55 -2.80
CA GLU A 130 -17.10 -8.03 -3.69
C GLU A 130 -17.03 -7.39 -5.09
N ASP A 131 -16.70 -6.09 -5.15
CA ASP A 131 -16.56 -5.34 -6.39
C ASP A 131 -15.10 -4.91 -6.62
N MET A 132 -14.46 -5.53 -7.61
CA MET A 132 -13.07 -5.24 -7.99
C MET A 132 -12.88 -3.84 -8.58
N ASN A 133 -13.95 -3.26 -9.14
CA ASN A 133 -13.92 -1.92 -9.70
C ASN A 133 -14.15 -0.84 -8.63
N ARG A 134 -14.54 -1.22 -7.41
CA ARG A 134 -14.74 -0.27 -6.32
C ARG A 134 -13.43 0.22 -5.76
N LEU A 135 -13.28 1.54 -5.69
CA LEU A 135 -12.12 2.15 -5.04
C LEU A 135 -12.20 1.98 -3.52
N THR A 136 -11.08 1.56 -2.95
CA THR A 136 -10.86 1.55 -1.51
C THR A 136 -10.68 2.98 -1.00
N GLN A 137 -10.89 3.18 0.30
CA GLN A 137 -10.65 4.49 0.92
C GLN A 137 -9.24 5.00 0.63
N ASN A 138 -8.21 4.16 0.77
CA ASN A 138 -6.82 4.57 0.52
C ASN A 138 -6.60 5.02 -0.93
N GLU A 139 -7.18 4.32 -1.91
CA GLU A 139 -7.12 4.72 -3.32
C GLU A 139 -7.76 6.09 -3.54
N CYS A 140 -8.97 6.31 -2.98
CA CYS A 140 -9.64 7.62 -3.06
C CYS A 140 -8.79 8.73 -2.45
N GLN A 141 -8.21 8.50 -1.27
CA GLN A 141 -7.37 9.49 -0.60
C GLN A 141 -6.11 9.83 -1.42
N MET A 142 -5.46 8.82 -2.02
CA MET A 142 -4.32 9.04 -2.91
C MET A 142 -4.70 9.83 -4.16
N LEU A 143 -5.83 9.50 -4.81
CA LEU A 143 -6.33 10.22 -5.98
C LEU A 143 -6.66 11.68 -5.67
N VAL A 144 -7.33 11.95 -4.54
CA VAL A 144 -7.60 13.32 -4.08
C VAL A 144 -6.30 14.08 -3.80
N THR A 145 -5.30 13.41 -3.22
CA THR A 145 -3.99 14.02 -2.98
C THR A 145 -3.31 14.39 -4.29
N LEU A 146 -3.30 13.49 -5.27
CA LEU A 146 -2.77 13.75 -6.61
C LEU A 146 -3.48 14.92 -7.29
N HIS A 147 -4.82 14.95 -7.22
CA HIS A 147 -5.63 16.04 -7.75
C HIS A 147 -5.21 17.39 -7.13
N CYS A 148 -5.11 17.45 -5.80
CA CYS A 148 -4.75 18.69 -5.09
C CYS A 148 -3.33 19.18 -5.40
N LEU A 149 -2.39 18.27 -5.69
CA LEU A 149 -0.98 18.60 -5.94
C LEU A 149 -0.67 18.90 -7.41
N LEU A 150 -1.41 18.30 -8.35
CA LEU A 150 -1.08 18.35 -9.79
C LEU A 150 -2.01 19.25 -10.60
N LEU A 151 -3.25 19.50 -10.14
CA LEU A 151 -4.24 20.27 -10.89
C LEU A 151 -4.39 21.71 -10.40
N ASP A 152 -3.52 22.14 -9.48
CA ASP A 152 -3.48 23.49 -8.97
C ASP A 152 -2.27 24.25 -9.56
N ARG A 153 -2.52 25.46 -10.08
CA ARG A 153 -1.52 26.20 -10.86
C ARG A 153 -0.32 26.66 -10.03
N GLU A 154 -0.53 26.92 -8.74
CA GLU A 154 0.53 27.38 -7.84
C GLU A 154 1.45 26.22 -7.44
N THR A 155 0.87 25.05 -7.16
CA THR A 155 1.63 23.84 -6.84
C THR A 155 2.38 23.27 -8.03
N VAL A 156 1.74 23.20 -9.21
CA VAL A 156 2.36 22.57 -10.39
C VAL A 156 3.66 23.27 -10.82
N ALA A 157 3.84 24.55 -10.49
CA ALA A 157 5.10 25.28 -10.74
C ALA A 157 6.32 24.67 -10.01
N PHE A 158 6.09 23.92 -8.93
CA PHE A 158 7.15 23.20 -8.20
C PHE A 158 7.34 21.76 -8.66
N TYR A 159 6.57 21.30 -9.64
CA TYR A 159 6.58 19.92 -10.12
C TYR A 159 6.98 19.83 -11.60
N GLU A 160 8.21 19.36 -11.84
CA GLU A 160 8.69 19.16 -13.21
C GLU A 160 8.16 17.83 -13.79
N LEU A 161 7.27 17.91 -14.77
CA LEU A 161 6.70 16.73 -15.40
C LEU A 161 7.55 16.21 -16.57
N ASN A 162 8.45 15.26 -16.29
CA ASN A 162 9.25 14.56 -17.30
C ASN A 162 8.53 13.31 -17.87
N SER A 163 9.15 12.64 -18.84
CA SER A 163 8.60 11.46 -19.51
C SER A 163 8.34 10.28 -18.58
N VAL A 164 9.22 10.04 -17.60
CA VAL A 164 9.10 8.95 -16.62
C VAL A 164 7.93 9.18 -15.68
N ARG A 165 7.84 10.38 -15.08
CA ARG A 165 6.72 10.79 -14.21
C ARG A 165 5.40 10.73 -14.94
N ARG A 166 5.38 11.24 -16.18
CA ARG A 166 4.20 11.15 -17.05
C ARG A 166 3.81 9.70 -17.28
N GLY A 167 4.76 8.83 -17.62
CA GLY A 167 4.51 7.41 -17.84
C GLY A 167 3.86 6.72 -16.64
N ALA A 168 4.33 7.01 -15.42
CA ALA A 168 3.75 6.47 -14.19
C ALA A 168 2.31 6.97 -13.97
N LEU A 169 2.06 8.28 -14.12
CA LEU A 169 0.72 8.85 -13.95
C LEU A 169 -0.27 8.34 -15.00
N LEU A 170 0.18 8.10 -16.24
CA LEU A 170 -0.68 7.58 -17.31
C LEU A 170 -1.17 6.15 -17.04
N LYS A 171 -0.43 5.36 -16.24
CA LYS A 171 -0.89 4.01 -15.81
C LYS A 171 -2.11 4.08 -14.90
N LEU A 172 -2.39 5.23 -14.28
CA LEU A 172 -3.55 5.43 -13.41
C LEU A 172 -4.86 5.69 -14.16
N ARG A 173 -4.82 5.86 -15.49
CA ARG A 173 -6.01 6.11 -16.33
C ARG A 173 -7.18 5.14 -16.07
N PRO A 174 -6.98 3.83 -15.86
CA PRO A 174 -8.08 2.92 -15.59
C PRO A 174 -8.89 3.27 -14.33
N LEU A 175 -8.25 3.92 -13.34
CA LEU A 175 -8.87 4.36 -12.09
C LEU A 175 -9.65 5.68 -12.23
N LEU A 176 -9.44 6.41 -13.34
CA LEU A 176 -10.08 7.71 -13.61
C LEU A 176 -11.30 7.59 -14.52
N ARG A 177 -11.75 6.37 -14.80
CA ARG A 177 -12.95 6.12 -15.60
C ARG A 177 -14.19 6.62 -14.87
N GLU A 178 -15.11 7.23 -15.61
CA GLU A 178 -16.30 7.86 -15.05
C GLU A 178 -17.18 6.87 -14.27
N GLU A 179 -17.22 5.61 -14.70
CA GLU A 179 -17.92 4.52 -14.03
C GLU A 179 -17.33 4.18 -12.65
N ILE A 180 -16.04 4.46 -12.45
CA ILE A 180 -15.35 4.23 -11.17
C ILE A 180 -15.47 5.47 -10.26
N LEU A 181 -15.45 6.66 -10.84
CA LEU A 181 -15.53 7.91 -10.08
C LEU A 181 -16.95 8.25 -9.60
N ASN A 182 -17.98 7.79 -10.30
CA ASN A 182 -19.39 8.05 -9.96
C ASN A 182 -20.03 7.01 -9.00
N GLN A 183 -19.21 6.19 -8.34
CA GLN A 183 -19.64 5.14 -7.40
C GLN A 183 -20.10 5.68 -6.05
#